data_AF-A0A9D2B2D9-F1
#
_entry.id   AF-A0A9D2B2D9-F1
#
_cell.length_a   1.000
_cell.length_b   1.000
_cell.length_c   1.000
_cell.angle_alpha   90.00
_cell.angle_beta   90.00
_cell.angle_gamma   90.00
#
_symmetry.space_group_name_H-M   'P 1'
#
loop_
_entity.id
_entity.type
_entity.pdbx_description
1 polymer ?
#
loop_
_entity_poly.entity_id
_entity_poly.type
_entity_poly.pdbx_seq_one_letter_code
_entity_poly.pdbx_strand_id
1 'polypeptide(L)'
;ELLKSFSYSADKANLTYYRDSNAKEIDVIVEENGLIHPLEIKKSANPDRREVKKYEVLDKTVLERGSGGIVCMCEEVIPIDQKNCFIPCNLI
;
A
#
# COMPACT_ATOMS: atom_id res chain seq x y z
N GLU A 1 -11.19 -0.59 -11.19
CA GLU A 1 -10.10 -0.76 -12.17
C GLU A 1 -8.92 -1.54 -11.62
N LEU A 2 -8.29 -1.16 -10.49
CA LEU A 2 -7.16 -1.92 -9.90
C LEU A 2 -7.38 -3.45 -9.79
N LEU A 3 -8.44 -3.87 -9.08
CA LEU A 3 -8.85 -5.28 -8.95
C LEU A 3 -9.06 -5.97 -10.30
N LYS A 4 -9.59 -5.23 -11.27
CA LYS A 4 -9.88 -5.74 -12.61
C LYS A 4 -8.59 -5.97 -13.37
N SER A 5 -7.63 -5.03 -13.30
CA SER A 5 -6.29 -5.16 -13.89
C SER A 5 -5.59 -6.43 -13.41
N PHE A 6 -5.52 -6.65 -12.08
CA PHE A 6 -4.90 -7.85 -11.51
C PHE A 6 -5.67 -9.15 -11.78
N SER A 7 -6.98 -9.09 -12.04
CA SER A 7 -7.76 -10.27 -12.41
C SER A 7 -7.45 -10.76 -13.83
N TYR A 8 -6.92 -9.88 -14.69
CA TYR A 8 -6.57 -10.18 -16.08
C TYR A 8 -5.05 -10.32 -16.31
N SER A 9 -4.20 -10.05 -15.31
CA SER A 9 -2.76 -10.25 -15.40
C SER A 9 -2.38 -11.72 -15.22
N ALA A 10 -1.24 -12.11 -15.80
CA ALA A 10 -0.63 -13.42 -15.56
C ALA A 10 -0.17 -13.57 -14.10
N ASP A 11 0.30 -12.46 -13.52
CA ASP A 11 0.68 -12.36 -12.12
C ASP A 11 -0.57 -12.10 -11.28
N LYS A 12 -0.94 -13.08 -10.45
CA LYS A 12 -2.11 -12.97 -9.57
C LYS A 12 -1.68 -12.32 -8.27
N ALA A 13 -2.21 -11.12 -8.01
CA ALA A 13 -2.09 -10.47 -6.71
C ALA A 13 -3.43 -10.51 -5.98
N ASN A 14 -3.42 -10.86 -4.70
CA ASN A 14 -4.63 -10.76 -3.87
C ASN A 14 -4.70 -9.36 -3.27
N LEU A 15 -5.80 -8.66 -3.56
CA LEU A 15 -6.04 -7.31 -3.04
C LEU A 15 -7.11 -7.36 -1.95
N THR A 16 -6.73 -6.90 -0.76
CA THR A 16 -7.60 -6.86 0.42
C THR A 16 -7.50 -5.50 1.11
N TYR A 17 -8.20 -5.28 2.22
CA TYR A 17 -8.06 -4.11 3.08
C TYR A 17 -7.91 -4.54 4.54
N TYR A 18 -7.44 -3.65 5.41
CA TYR A 18 -7.31 -3.93 6.84
C TYR A 18 -8.00 -2.87 7.69
N ARG A 19 -8.71 -3.32 8.74
CA ARG A 19 -9.26 -2.47 9.79
C ARG A 19 -9.26 -3.22 11.12
N ASP A 20 -8.85 -2.56 12.19
CA ASP A 20 -8.91 -3.12 13.56
C ASP A 20 -9.89 -2.37 14.48
N SER A 21 -10.07 -2.89 15.69
CA SER A 21 -10.90 -2.30 16.74
C SER A 21 -10.33 -1.00 17.32
N ASN A 22 -9.07 -0.66 17.03
CA ASN A 22 -8.42 0.59 17.41
C ASN A 22 -8.52 1.66 16.31
N ALA A 23 -9.39 1.44 15.31
CA ALA A 23 -9.55 2.31 14.14
C ALA A 23 -8.26 2.51 13.33
N LYS A 24 -7.33 1.54 13.38
CA LYS A 24 -6.22 1.50 12.42
C LYS A 24 -6.75 0.94 11.11
N GLU A 25 -6.42 1.62 10.02
CA GLU A 25 -6.86 1.29 8.66
C GLU A 25 -5.67 1.27 7.72
N ILE A 26 -5.71 0.32 6.77
CA ILE A 26 -4.85 0.30 5.58
C ILE A 26 -5.80 0.06 4.40
N ASP A 27 -5.82 1.01 3.47
CA ASP A 27 -6.80 1.04 2.37
C ASP A 27 -6.69 -0.19 1.46
N VAL A 28 -5.46 -0.58 1.11
CA VAL A 28 -5.20 -1.75 0.25
C VAL A 28 -4.00 -2.53 0.78
N ILE A 29 -4.13 -3.86 0.80
CA ILE A 29 -3.04 -4.80 1.01
C ILE A 29 -2.94 -5.64 -0.24
N VAL A 30 -1.75 -5.65 -0.86
CA VAL A 30 -1.42 -6.52 -1.98
C VAL A 30 -0.60 -7.68 -1.45
N GLU A 31 -1.08 -8.91 -1.60
CA GLU A 31 -0.30 -10.11 -1.34
C GLU A 31 0.25 -10.66 -2.66
N GLU A 32 1.57 -10.72 -2.76
CA GLU A 32 2.29 -11.18 -3.94
C GLU A 32 3.57 -11.90 -3.50
N ASN A 33 3.86 -13.08 -4.09
CA ASN A 33 5.10 -13.84 -3.82
C ASN A 33 5.39 -14.12 -2.33
N GLY A 34 4.34 -14.26 -1.50
CA GLY A 34 4.46 -14.50 -0.06
C GLY A 34 4.79 -13.25 0.77
N LEU A 35 4.76 -12.06 0.16
CA LEU A 35 4.94 -10.77 0.81
C LEU A 35 3.62 -10.00 0.83
N ILE A 36 3.44 -9.15 1.84
CA ILE A 36 2.33 -8.20 1.94
C ILE A 36 2.82 -6.77 1.75
N HIS A 37 2.22 -6.08 0.78
CA HIS A 37 2.55 -4.72 0.36
C HIS A 37 1.39 -3.79 0.72
N PRO A 38 1.54 -2.97 1.78
CA PRO A 38 0.48 -2.07 2.21
C PRO A 38 0.47 -0.77 1.39
N LEU A 39 -0.73 -0.33 1.02
CA LEU A 39 -0.97 0.93 0.34
C LEU A 39 -2.03 1.76 1.06
N GLU A 40 -1.75 3.05 1.20
CA GLU A 40 -2.72 4.07 1.63
C GLU A 40 -3.05 4.96 0.43
N ILE A 41 -4.29 5.44 0.32
CA ILE A 41 -4.73 6.31 -0.78
C ILE A 41 -5.10 7.68 -0.23
N LYS A 42 -4.45 8.74 -0.72
CA LYS A 42 -4.74 10.12 -0.32
C LYS A 42 -4.96 11.03 -1.52
N LYS A 43 -6.06 11.80 -1.48
CA LYS A 43 -6.34 12.88 -2.44
C LYS A 43 -5.58 14.16 -2.06
N SER A 44 -4.25 14.07 -2.01
CA SER A 44 -3.33 15.18 -1.73
C SER A 44 -2.05 14.98 -2.53
N ALA A 45 -1.40 16.07 -2.96
CA ALA A 45 -0.08 16.00 -3.58
C ALA A 45 1.07 15.85 -2.56
N ASN A 46 0.81 16.17 -1.29
CA ASN A 46 1.79 16.05 -0.21
C ASN A 46 1.11 15.46 1.04
N PRO A 47 0.85 14.14 1.06
CA PRO A 47 0.28 13.49 2.23
C PRO A 47 1.29 13.40 3.38
N ASP A 48 0.78 13.18 4.58
CA ASP A 48 1.65 13.02 5.76
C ASP A 48 2.45 11.71 5.65
N ARG A 49 3.78 11.82 5.68
CA ARG A 49 4.70 10.68 5.69
C ARG A 49 4.43 9.73 6.85
N ARG A 50 3.85 10.20 7.95
CA ARG A 50 3.55 9.39 9.15
C ARG A 50 2.47 8.34 8.90
N GLU A 51 1.71 8.41 7.81
CA GLU A 51 0.69 7.40 7.48
C GLU A 51 1.32 6.00 7.36
N VAL A 52 2.56 5.88 6.89
CA VAL A 52 3.26 4.57 6.76
C VAL A 52 3.52 3.89 8.09
N LYS A 53 3.43 4.60 9.23
CA LYS A 53 3.55 3.99 10.56
C LYS A 53 2.42 3.03 10.88
N LYS A 54 1.25 3.18 10.24
CA LYS A 54 0.14 2.24 10.39
C LYS A 54 0.53 0.83 9.94
N TYR A 55 1.45 0.71 8.99
CA TYR A 55 1.89 -0.56 8.40
C TYR A 55 2.65 -1.46 9.38
N GLU A 56 3.15 -0.93 10.49
CA GLU A 56 3.76 -1.71 11.58
C GLU A 56 2.81 -2.75 12.17
N VAL A 57 1.50 -2.59 11.98
CA VAL A 57 0.51 -3.59 12.40
C VAL A 57 0.68 -4.93 11.65
N LEU A 58 1.21 -4.88 10.44
CA LEU A 58 1.44 -6.04 9.58
C LEU A 58 2.68 -6.84 10.00
N ASP A 59 3.61 -6.23 10.73
CA ASP A 59 4.83 -6.88 11.23
C ASP A 59 4.52 -7.96 12.29
N LYS A 60 3.26 -8.04 12.74
CA LYS A 60 2.76 -9.07 13.67
C LYS A 60 2.11 -10.26 12.96
N THR A 61 2.02 -10.24 11.64
CA THR A 61 1.38 -11.31 10.86
C THR A 61 2.39 -12.39 10.47
N VAL A 62 1.90 -13.50 9.93
CA VAL A 62 2.75 -14.62 9.48
C VAL A 62 3.51 -14.26 8.20
N LEU A 63 2.93 -13.42 7.35
CA LEU A 63 3.55 -12.98 6.10
C LEU A 63 4.48 -11.79 6.35
N GLU A 64 5.62 -11.79 5.65
CA GLU A 64 6.58 -10.69 5.77
C GLU A 64 6.07 -9.43 5.04
N ARG A 65 6.23 -8.28 5.69
CA ARG A 65 5.93 -7.00 5.09
C ARG A 65 6.98 -6.62 4.04
N GLY A 66 6.53 -6.57 2.78
CA GLY A 66 7.27 -6.04 1.65
C GLY A 66 7.24 -4.51 1.57
N SER A 67 7.62 -3.96 0.42
CA SER A 67 7.57 -2.52 0.18
C SER A 67 6.12 -2.01 0.16
N GLY A 68 5.87 -0.88 0.80
CA GLY A 68 4.57 -0.21 0.82
C GLY A 68 4.61 1.18 0.19
N GLY A 69 3.51 1.90 0.28
CA GLY A 69 3.49 3.28 -0.20
C GLY A 69 2.16 4.00 -0.07
N ILE A 70 2.21 5.30 -0.29
CA ILE A 70 1.03 6.16 -0.27
C ILE A 70 0.74 6.57 -1.71
N VAL A 71 -0.35 6.04 -2.27
CA VAL A 71 -0.86 6.44 -3.58
C VAL A 71 -1.49 7.82 -3.46
N CYS A 72 -0.94 8.79 -4.18
CA CYS A 72 -1.31 10.19 -4.01
C CYS A 72 -1.08 11.02 -5.28
N MET A 73 -1.35 12.32 -5.22
CA MET A 73 -1.26 13.22 -6.38
C MET A 73 0.15 13.80 -6.58
N CYS A 74 1.20 13.13 -6.09
CA CYS A 74 2.58 13.53 -6.36
C CYS A 74 2.93 13.29 -7.84
N GLU A 75 3.91 14.03 -8.36
CA GLU A 75 4.29 13.95 -9.78
C GLU A 75 5.22 12.77 -10.10
N GLU A 76 6.03 12.37 -9.12
CA GLU A 76 7.01 11.30 -9.24
C GLU A 76 7.02 10.39 -8.01
N VAL A 77 7.68 9.23 -8.12
CA VAL A 77 7.85 8.32 -7.00
C VAL A 77 8.89 8.90 -6.04
N ILE A 78 8.47 9.24 -4.82
CA ILE A 78 9.34 9.90 -3.84
C ILE A 78 9.55 8.96 -2.63
N PRO A 79 10.80 8.58 -2.30
CA PRO A 79 11.07 7.74 -1.12
C PRO A 79 10.63 8.38 0.20
N ILE A 80 9.86 7.63 0.99
CA ILE A 80 9.50 8.00 2.37
C ILE A 80 10.55 7.45 3.34
N ASP A 81 10.89 6.16 3.20
CA ASP A 81 11.93 5.47 3.95
C ASP A 81 12.49 4.28 3.11
N GLN A 82 13.18 3.33 3.74
CA GLN A 82 13.78 2.18 3.05
C GLN A 82 12.75 1.22 2.42
N LYS A 83 11.53 1.16 2.94
CA LYS A 83 10.47 0.24 2.48
C LYS A 83 9.26 0.97 1.87
N ASN A 84 9.15 2.29 1.99
CA ASN A 84 7.95 3.01 1.58
C ASN A 84 8.24 4.20 0.66
N CYS A 85 7.33 4.47 -0.28
CA CYS A 85 7.36 5.65 -1.16
C CYS A 85 5.99 6.33 -1.29
N PHE A 86 6.01 7.59 -1.72
CA PHE A 86 4.85 8.21 -2.36
C PHE A 86 4.77 7.70 -3.80
N ILE A 87 3.57 7.29 -4.23
CA ILE A 87 3.32 6.71 -5.54
C ILE A 87 2.31 7.60 -6.27
N PRO A 88 2.68 8.17 -7.44
CA PRO A 88 1.74 8.93 -8.26
C PRO A 88 0.53 8.08 -8.65
N CYS A 89 -0.69 8.61 -8.45
CA CYS A 89 -1.92 7.88 -8.72
C CYS A 89 -2.17 7.58 -10.21
N ASN A 90 -1.41 8.21 -11.12
CA ASN A 90 -1.46 7.96 -12.56
C ASN A 90 -0.58 6.78 -13.00
N LEU A 91 0.23 6.18 -12.11
CA LEU A 91 1.05 4.99 -12.41
C LEU A 91 0.32 3.66 -12.13
N ILE A 92 -0.87 3.72 -11.55
CA ILE A 92 -1.64 2.59 -11.04
C ILE A 92 -2.96 2.45 -11.80
#